data_AF-A0A8C8BUQ5-F1
#
_entry.id   AF-A0A8C8BUQ5-F1
#
_cell.length_a   1.000
_cell.length_b   1.000
_cell.length_c   1.000
_cell.angle_alpha   90.00
_cell.angle_beta   90.00
_cell.angle_gamma   90.00
#
_symmetry.space_group_name_H-M   'P 1'
#
loop_
_entity.id
_entity.type
_entity.pdbx_description
1 polymer ?
#
loop_
_entity_poly.entity_id
_entity_poly.type
_entity_poly.pdbx_seq_one_letter_code
_entity_poly.pdbx_strand_id
1 'polypeptide(L)'
;MTVAIMEPCWGFGEYFCVFQIYIAFLCASLSLGNLVLISIDRYVAVCDPLLYHSKITITRMMCCIFITWCCCIIYRAAIIKDIVNVQVPSQCLKECFIVEGITWGNIIDLVITMVVPCSVIITLYLKIFVVARSQARKVFSKEAASVSGVKTVQANKSERKAAKTLSIVVINYLICWIPFLFSFFLYF
;
A
#
# COMPACT_ATOMS: atom_id res chain seq x y z
N MET A 1 -15.73 30.77 2.45
CA MET A 1 -15.37 30.24 1.11
C MET A 1 -14.97 31.43 0.26
N THR A 2 -13.71 31.90 0.33
CA THR A 2 -13.16 32.94 -0.59
C THR A 2 -11.67 33.29 -0.42
N VAL A 3 -10.96 32.90 0.65
CA VAL A 3 -9.60 33.46 0.90
C VAL A 3 -8.44 32.57 0.41
N ALA A 4 -8.67 31.30 0.05
CA ALA A 4 -7.61 30.41 -0.45
C ALA A 4 -7.43 30.43 -1.99
N ILE A 5 -7.95 31.46 -2.68
CA ILE A 5 -7.95 31.56 -4.16
C ILE A 5 -7.12 32.77 -4.67
N MET A 6 -6.37 33.47 -3.80
CA MET A 6 -5.77 34.77 -4.15
C MET A 6 -4.29 34.77 -4.56
N GLU A 7 -3.59 33.63 -4.60
CA GLU A 7 -2.26 33.56 -5.21
C GLU A 7 -2.24 32.50 -6.32
N PRO A 8 -2.33 32.92 -7.60
CA PRO A 8 -2.23 32.01 -8.75
C PRO A 8 -0.78 31.54 -8.99
N CYS A 9 0.12 31.68 -8.01
CA CYS A 9 1.52 31.25 -8.10
C CYS A 9 1.94 30.63 -6.75
N TRP A 10 2.62 29.49 -6.79
CA TRP A 10 3.22 28.86 -5.61
C TRP A 10 4.36 29.72 -5.03
N GLY A 11 4.07 30.46 -3.96
CA GLY A 11 5.01 31.40 -3.34
C GLY A 11 6.19 30.78 -2.57
N PHE A 12 6.16 29.47 -2.31
CA PHE A 12 7.22 28.75 -1.56
C PHE A 12 8.39 28.26 -2.45
N GLY A 13 8.32 28.54 -3.76
CA GLY A 13 9.36 28.15 -4.73
C GLY A 13 9.29 26.69 -5.17
N GLU A 14 9.93 26.41 -6.32
CA GLU A 14 9.87 25.13 -7.02
C GLU A 14 10.43 23.97 -6.18
N TYR A 15 11.52 24.20 -5.44
CA TYR A 15 12.16 23.20 -4.59
C TYR A 15 11.23 22.66 -3.50
N PHE A 16 10.44 23.53 -2.87
CA PHE A 16 9.52 23.12 -1.81
C PHE A 16 8.36 22.29 -2.38
N CYS A 17 7.90 22.62 -3.60
CA CYS A 17 6.89 21.83 -4.29
C CYS A 17 7.40 20.41 -4.62
N VAL A 18 8.57 20.30 -5.25
CA VAL A 18 9.21 19.01 -5.58
C VAL A 18 9.43 18.17 -4.32
N PHE A 19 9.90 18.80 -3.24
CA PHE A 19 10.09 18.14 -1.95
C PHE A 19 8.78 17.64 -1.32
N GLN A 20 7.71 18.44 -1.38
CA GLN A 20 6.39 18.04 -0.87
C GLN A 20 5.82 16.85 -1.66
N ILE A 21 5.94 16.87 -2.99
CA ILE A 21 5.54 15.78 -3.88
C ILE A 21 6.34 14.51 -3.54
N TYR A 22 7.67 14.63 -3.44
CA TYR A 22 8.56 13.52 -3.08
C TYR A 22 8.11 12.83 -1.78
N ILE A 23 7.90 13.62 -0.72
CA ILE A 23 7.51 13.10 0.59
C ILE A 23 6.14 12.43 0.51
N ALA A 24 5.17 13.02 -0.19
CA ALA A 24 3.83 12.45 -0.32
C ALA A 24 3.89 11.06 -0.98
N PHE A 25 4.57 10.93 -2.12
CA PHE A 25 4.72 9.66 -2.83
C PHE A 25 5.58 8.64 -2.07
N LEU A 26 6.62 9.09 -1.37
CA LEU A 26 7.45 8.23 -0.54
C LEU A 26 6.64 7.65 0.63
N CYS A 27 5.93 8.48 1.38
CA CYS A 27 5.08 8.05 2.49
C CYS A 27 4.01 7.06 2.03
N ALA A 28 3.41 7.31 0.86
CA ALA A 28 2.43 6.42 0.26
C ALA A 28 3.03 5.03 -0.07
N SER A 29 4.21 4.99 -0.72
CA SER A 29 4.91 3.74 -1.04
C SER A 29 5.36 2.98 0.21
N LEU A 30 5.90 3.67 1.23
CA LEU A 30 6.31 3.06 2.49
C LEU A 30 5.12 2.44 3.23
N SER A 31 4.00 3.16 3.30
CA SER A 31 2.76 2.67 3.92
C SER A 31 2.26 1.40 3.23
N LEU A 32 2.18 1.41 1.89
CA LEU A 32 1.81 0.23 1.11
C LEU A 32 2.76 -0.94 1.30
N GLY A 33 4.07 -0.71 1.25
CA GLY A 33 5.09 -1.73 1.46
C GLY A 33 4.94 -2.40 2.83
N ASN A 34 4.71 -1.61 3.88
CA ASN A 34 4.42 -2.13 5.21
C ASN A 34 3.12 -2.95 5.24
N LEU A 35 2.05 -2.50 4.57
CA LEU A 35 0.80 -3.27 4.48
C LEU A 35 0.97 -4.61 3.77
N VAL A 36 1.81 -4.68 2.72
CA VAL A 36 2.17 -5.94 2.06
C VAL A 36 2.88 -6.87 3.04
N LEU A 37 3.90 -6.39 3.76
CA LEU A 37 4.63 -7.19 4.75
C LEU A 37 3.71 -7.71 5.87
N ILE A 38 2.83 -6.86 6.39
CA ILE A 38 1.83 -7.27 7.41
C ILE A 38 0.88 -8.33 6.83
N SER A 39 0.47 -8.19 5.56
CA SER A 39 -0.42 -9.15 4.92
C SER A 39 0.26 -10.51 4.69
N ILE A 40 1.56 -10.51 4.37
CA ILE A 40 2.37 -11.74 4.27
C ILE A 40 2.52 -12.40 5.65
N ASP A 41 2.85 -11.62 6.67
CA ASP A 41 2.94 -12.10 8.07
C ASP A 41 1.64 -12.81 8.49
N ARG A 42 0.49 -12.15 8.28
CA ARG A 42 -0.82 -12.73 8.56
C ARG A 42 -1.10 -13.98 7.72
N TYR A 43 -0.72 -13.97 6.44
CA TYR A 43 -0.88 -15.13 5.57
C TYR A 43 -0.13 -16.35 6.10
N VAL A 44 1.15 -16.19 6.47
CA VAL A 44 1.98 -17.29 6.99
C VAL A 44 1.45 -17.76 8.34
N ALA A 45 1.02 -16.85 9.22
CA ALA A 45 0.45 -17.20 10.53
C ALA A 45 -0.82 -18.07 10.40
N VAL A 46 -1.70 -17.78 9.44
CA VAL A 46 -2.97 -18.49 9.26
C VAL A 46 -2.83 -19.74 8.38
N CYS A 47 -2.07 -19.68 7.29
CA CYS A 47 -1.96 -20.78 6.34
C CYS A 47 -0.90 -21.81 6.74
N ASP A 48 0.20 -21.39 7.36
CA ASP A 48 1.34 -22.24 7.73
C ASP A 48 1.74 -22.11 9.22
N PRO A 49 0.82 -22.32 10.19
CA PRO A 49 1.07 -22.05 11.60
C PRO A 49 2.25 -22.83 12.21
N LEU A 50 2.52 -24.05 11.73
CA LEU A 50 3.64 -24.87 12.22
C LEU A 50 5.01 -24.35 11.76
N LEU A 51 5.06 -23.69 10.60
CA LEU A 51 6.28 -23.11 10.05
C LEU A 51 6.44 -21.64 10.43
N TYR A 52 5.41 -21.01 11.01
CA TYR A 52 5.42 -19.59 11.39
C TYR A 52 6.61 -19.25 12.29
N HIS A 53 6.83 -20.00 13.38
CA HIS A 53 7.95 -19.76 14.31
C HIS A 53 9.34 -19.94 13.68
N SER A 54 9.47 -20.73 12.62
CA SER A 54 10.74 -20.96 11.92
C SER A 54 10.98 -19.95 10.78
N LYS A 55 9.91 -19.53 10.11
CA LYS A 55 9.97 -18.59 8.98
C LYS A 55 9.98 -17.13 9.43
N ILE A 56 9.12 -16.76 10.37
CA ILE A 56 8.92 -15.39 10.84
C ILE A 56 9.73 -15.17 12.13
N THR A 57 10.76 -14.32 12.03
CA THR A 57 11.54 -13.86 13.19
C THR A 57 11.57 -12.34 13.21
N ILE A 58 11.67 -11.75 14.40
CA ILE A 58 11.72 -10.29 14.59
C ILE A 58 12.85 -9.69 13.75
N THR A 59 14.03 -10.30 13.77
CA THR A 59 15.20 -9.84 12.99
C THR A 59 14.92 -9.86 11.49
N ARG A 60 14.33 -10.93 10.94
CA ARG A 60 14.00 -11.00 9.52
C ARG A 60 12.96 -9.97 9.13
N MET A 61 11.93 -9.78 9.94
CA MET A 61 10.89 -8.77 9.70
C MET A 61 11.47 -7.36 9.70
N MET A 62 12.34 -7.03 10.67
CA MET A 62 13.02 -5.73 10.69
C MET A 62 13.91 -5.53 9.46
N CYS A 63 14.65 -6.56 9.03
CA CYS A 63 15.42 -6.50 7.78
C CYS A 63 14.51 -6.27 6.56
N CYS A 64 13.37 -6.97 6.45
CA CYS A 64 12.42 -6.77 5.35
C CYS A 64 11.84 -5.35 5.32
N ILE A 65 11.51 -4.78 6.48
CA ILE A 65 11.04 -3.39 6.59
C ILE A 65 12.14 -2.45 6.11
N PHE A 66 13.36 -2.60 6.62
CA PHE A 66 14.48 -1.74 6.23
C PHE A 66 14.79 -1.82 4.73
N ILE A 67 14.83 -3.03 4.16
CA ILE A 67 15.02 -3.24 2.71
C ILE A 67 13.91 -2.55 1.94
N THR A 68 12.64 -2.72 2.35
CA THR A 68 11.49 -2.08 1.70
C THR A 68 11.63 -0.56 1.73
N TRP A 69 12.07 0.01 2.86
CA TRP A 69 12.27 1.44 2.99
C TRP A 69 13.36 1.95 2.06
N CYS A 70 14.53 1.29 2.05
CA CYS A 70 15.61 1.62 1.15
C CYS A 70 15.18 1.53 -0.32
N CYS A 71 14.46 0.47 -0.71
CA CYS A 71 13.94 0.31 -2.07
C CYS A 71 12.96 1.44 -2.44
N CYS A 72 12.03 1.80 -1.56
CA CYS A 72 11.09 2.91 -1.81
C CYS A 72 11.82 4.26 -1.95
N ILE A 73 12.81 4.53 -1.09
CA ILE A 73 13.61 5.76 -1.15
C ILE A 73 14.38 5.82 -2.47
N ILE A 74 15.10 4.76 -2.83
CA ILE A 74 15.91 4.71 -4.06
C ILE A 74 15.02 4.84 -5.30
N TYR A 75 13.88 4.13 -5.33
CA TYR A 75 12.94 4.19 -6.44
C TYR A 75 12.38 5.61 -6.64
N ARG A 76 11.91 6.25 -5.56
CA ARG A 76 11.37 7.61 -5.65
C ARG A 76 12.45 8.65 -5.96
N ALA A 77 13.67 8.47 -5.45
CA ALA A 77 14.80 9.34 -5.78
C ALA A 77 15.21 9.24 -7.26
N ALA A 78 15.12 8.04 -7.86
CA ALA A 78 15.38 7.86 -9.29
C ALA A 78 14.31 8.55 -10.15
N ILE A 79 13.03 8.33 -9.83
CA ILE A 79 11.90 8.91 -10.57
C ILE A 79 11.89 10.44 -10.47
N ILE A 80 12.15 11.01 -9.29
CA ILE A 80 12.14 12.47 -9.13
C ILE A 80 13.30 13.15 -9.85
N LYS A 81 14.46 12.50 -9.95
CA LYS A 81 15.60 13.01 -10.71
C LYS A 81 15.24 13.14 -12.20
N ASP A 82 14.54 12.16 -12.75
CA ASP A 82 14.10 12.19 -14.15
C ASP A 82 13.02 13.25 -14.39
N ILE A 83 12.10 13.46 -13.44
CA ILE A 83 11.06 14.50 -13.53
C ILE A 83 11.67 15.91 -13.44
N VAL A 84 12.55 16.15 -12.45
CA VAL A 84 13.18 17.47 -12.26
C VAL A 84 14.08 17.85 -13.45
N ASN A 85 14.72 16.87 -14.10
CA ASN A 85 15.57 17.13 -15.26
C ASN A 85 14.80 17.53 -16.53
N VAL A 86 13.47 17.32 -16.56
CA VAL A 86 12.59 17.58 -17.72
C VAL A 86 11.82 18.91 -17.57
N GLN A 87 11.71 19.47 -16.37
CA GLN A 87 10.64 20.44 -16.04
C GLN A 87 11.12 21.77 -15.48
N VAL A 88 12.34 22.21 -15.80
CA VAL A 88 12.84 23.55 -15.40
C VAL A 88 12.71 24.59 -16.53
N PRO A 89 11.52 25.15 -16.77
CA PRO A 89 11.37 26.52 -17.24
C PRO A 89 10.86 27.43 -16.11
N SER A 90 11.50 28.59 -15.98
CA SER A 90 11.32 29.60 -14.94
C SER A 90 10.00 30.39 -15.03
N GLN A 91 8.84 29.73 -14.93
CA GLN A 91 7.54 30.41 -14.99
C GLN A 91 6.62 30.04 -13.82
N CYS A 92 5.79 31.02 -13.42
CA CYS A 92 4.88 30.94 -12.27
C CYS A 92 4.12 29.60 -12.22
N LEU A 93 4.41 28.81 -11.20
CA LEU A 93 3.78 27.51 -10.95
C LEU A 93 2.38 27.75 -10.38
N LYS A 94 1.34 27.66 -11.22
CA LYS A 94 -0.05 27.92 -10.82
C LYS A 94 -0.56 26.95 -9.75
N GLU A 95 -0.11 25.70 -9.80
CA GLU A 95 -0.46 24.65 -8.86
C GLU A 95 0.73 23.73 -8.64
N CYS A 96 1.00 23.32 -7.40
CA CYS A 96 1.97 22.26 -7.08
C CYS A 96 1.34 20.89 -7.36
N PHE A 97 0.99 20.66 -8.61
CA PHE A 97 0.59 19.37 -9.15
C PHE A 97 1.60 18.97 -10.22
N ILE A 98 1.68 17.67 -10.51
CA ILE A 98 2.39 17.16 -11.68
C ILE A 98 1.63 17.67 -12.90
N VAL A 99 1.93 18.88 -13.35
CA VAL A 99 1.27 19.53 -14.48
C VAL A 99 2.30 19.75 -15.57
N GLU A 100 1.92 19.24 -16.74
CA GLU A 100 2.58 19.24 -18.07
C GLU A 100 3.48 18.04 -18.39
N GLY A 101 2.82 17.02 -18.94
CA GLY A 101 3.44 15.84 -19.54
C GLY A 101 2.89 14.53 -18.98
N ILE A 102 1.67 14.15 -19.36
CA ILE A 102 1.23 12.76 -19.26
C ILE A 102 2.13 11.93 -20.18
N THR A 103 3.19 11.37 -19.61
CA THR A 103 4.02 10.38 -20.29
C THR A 103 3.57 8.99 -19.86
N TRP A 104 3.66 8.01 -20.76
CA TRP A 104 3.43 6.60 -20.45
C TRP A 104 4.19 6.14 -19.20
N GLY A 105 5.34 6.75 -18.90
CA GLY A 105 6.13 6.51 -17.69
C GLY A 105 5.39 6.79 -16.38
N ASN A 106 4.66 7.91 -16.29
CA ASN A 106 3.88 8.25 -15.08
C ASN A 106 2.71 7.27 -14.84
N ILE A 107 2.09 6.77 -15.92
CA ILE A 107 1.04 5.75 -15.85
C ILE A 107 1.60 4.44 -15.31
N ILE A 108 2.73 4.04 -15.88
CA ILE A 108 3.40 2.79 -15.53
C ILE A 108 3.88 2.86 -14.07
N ASP A 109 4.44 3.99 -13.62
CA ASP A 109 4.79 4.21 -12.20
C ASP A 109 3.57 4.07 -11.30
N LEU A 110 2.46 4.75 -11.61
CA LEU A 110 1.25 4.68 -10.79
C LEU A 110 0.69 3.25 -10.70
N VAL A 111 0.61 2.56 -11.84
CA VAL A 111 0.11 1.18 -11.91
C VAL A 111 1.03 0.24 -11.13
N ILE A 112 2.34 0.31 -11.34
CA ILE A 112 3.31 -0.55 -10.63
C ILE A 112 3.28 -0.27 -9.14
N THR A 113 3.28 0.99 -8.74
CA THR A 113 3.45 1.36 -7.33
C THR A 113 2.17 1.24 -6.50
N MET A 114 0.99 1.19 -7.13
CA MET A 114 -0.29 0.97 -6.44
C MET A 114 -0.96 -0.37 -6.76
N VAL A 115 -1.16 -0.69 -8.04
CA VAL A 115 -2.00 -1.83 -8.45
C VAL A 115 -1.34 -3.14 -8.06
N VAL A 116 -0.02 -3.27 -8.29
CA VAL A 116 0.73 -4.47 -7.92
C VAL A 116 0.64 -4.76 -6.40
N PRO A 117 1.04 -3.85 -5.48
CA PRO A 117 0.94 -4.13 -4.05
C PRO A 117 -0.51 -4.38 -3.59
N CYS A 118 -1.50 -3.65 -4.12
CA CYS A 118 -2.89 -3.88 -3.77
C CYS A 118 -3.38 -5.27 -4.21
N SER A 119 -3.02 -5.71 -5.42
CA SER A 119 -3.39 -7.02 -5.94
C SER A 119 -2.79 -8.17 -5.13
N VAL A 120 -1.53 -8.03 -4.69
CA VAL A 120 -0.86 -8.98 -3.80
C VAL A 120 -1.62 -9.07 -2.48
N ILE A 121 -1.94 -7.92 -1.88
CA ILE A 121 -2.67 -7.89 -0.61
C ILE A 121 -4.04 -8.58 -0.73
N ILE A 122 -4.83 -8.22 -1.74
CA ILE A 122 -6.16 -8.81 -2.00
C ILE A 122 -6.04 -10.33 -2.17
N THR A 123 -5.09 -10.80 -2.98
CA THR A 123 -4.89 -12.22 -3.24
C THR A 123 -4.55 -12.99 -1.98
N LEU A 124 -3.65 -12.46 -1.13
CA LEU A 124 -3.29 -13.07 0.15
C LEU A 124 -4.52 -13.16 1.08
N TYR A 125 -5.32 -12.10 1.18
CA TYR A 125 -6.53 -12.12 2.01
C TYR A 125 -7.61 -13.07 1.52
N LEU A 126 -7.81 -13.19 0.20
CA LEU A 126 -8.72 -14.18 -0.36
C LEU A 126 -8.27 -15.60 0.01
N LYS A 127 -6.97 -15.90 -0.08
CA LYS A 127 -6.42 -17.19 0.33
C LYS A 127 -6.64 -17.45 1.83
N ILE A 128 -6.38 -16.46 2.69
CA ILE A 128 -6.65 -16.54 4.14
C ILE A 128 -8.13 -16.84 4.40
N PHE A 129 -9.04 -16.15 3.72
CA PHE A 129 -10.48 -16.35 3.88
C PHE A 129 -10.91 -17.76 3.48
N VAL A 130 -10.38 -18.28 2.36
CA VAL A 130 -10.67 -19.64 1.89
C VAL A 130 -10.20 -20.69 2.89
N VAL A 131 -8.97 -20.54 3.42
CA VAL A 131 -8.41 -21.45 4.42
C VAL A 131 -9.22 -21.41 5.71
N ALA A 132 -9.53 -20.21 6.22
CA ALA A 132 -10.34 -20.03 7.43
C ALA A 132 -11.74 -20.67 7.28
N ARG A 133 -12.39 -20.51 6.12
CA ARG A 133 -13.68 -21.15 5.84
C ARG A 133 -13.57 -22.67 5.75
N SER A 134 -12.48 -23.18 5.17
CA SER A 134 -12.19 -24.61 5.14
C SER A 134 -12.02 -25.18 6.56
N GLN A 135 -11.28 -24.49 7.42
CA GLN A 135 -11.10 -24.89 8.82
C GLN A 135 -12.41 -24.86 9.61
N ALA A 136 -13.24 -23.82 9.44
CA ALA A 136 -14.56 -23.75 10.08
C ALA A 136 -15.44 -24.94 9.67
N ARG A 137 -15.52 -25.28 8.38
CA ARG A 137 -16.29 -26.45 7.90
C ARG A 137 -15.80 -27.76 8.52
N LYS A 138 -14.47 -27.95 8.63
CA LYS A 138 -13.87 -29.14 9.25
C LYS A 138 -14.16 -29.25 10.74
N VAL A 139 -14.29 -28.12 11.44
CA VAL A 139 -14.66 -28.07 12.87
C VAL A 139 -16.13 -28.41 13.07
N PHE A 140 -17.04 -27.82 12.28
CA PHE A 140 -18.47 -28.16 12.33
C PHE A 140 -18.76 -29.62 11.96
N SER A 141 -17.97 -30.24 11.08
CA SER A 141 -18.06 -31.69 10.82
C SER A 141 -17.47 -32.58 11.93
N LYS A 142 -16.77 -32.01 12.92
CA LYS A 142 -16.04 -32.72 13.99
C LYS A 142 -16.61 -32.44 15.40
N GLU A 143 -17.88 -32.11 15.53
CA GLU A 143 -18.59 -31.84 16.80
C GLU A 143 -18.64 -33.02 17.82
N ALA A 144 -17.67 -33.94 17.83
CA ALA A 144 -17.56 -35.00 18.84
C ALA A 144 -16.23 -35.03 19.63
N ALA A 145 -15.21 -34.20 19.35
CA ALA A 145 -13.96 -34.31 20.14
C ALA A 145 -13.11 -33.03 20.24
N SER A 146 -12.96 -32.58 21.49
CA SER A 146 -11.79 -31.90 22.10
C SER A 146 -11.79 -30.38 22.28
N VAL A 147 -11.38 -30.00 23.49
CA VAL A 147 -11.07 -28.66 24.04
C VAL A 147 -10.03 -27.87 23.21
N SER A 148 -9.31 -28.54 22.29
CA SER A 148 -8.34 -27.96 21.34
C SER A 148 -9.01 -27.12 20.23
N GLY A 149 -10.25 -27.45 19.85
CA GLY A 149 -11.01 -26.76 18.81
C GLY A 149 -11.39 -25.31 19.16
N VAL A 150 -11.60 -25.02 20.44
CA VAL A 150 -12.06 -23.68 20.88
C VAL A 150 -10.95 -22.63 20.77
N LYS A 151 -9.71 -22.98 21.16
CA LYS A 151 -8.54 -22.06 21.07
C LYS A 151 -8.19 -21.73 19.62
N THR A 152 -8.24 -22.72 18.73
CA THR A 152 -7.98 -22.54 17.29
C THR A 152 -9.07 -21.72 16.59
N VAL A 153 -10.35 -21.93 16.95
CA VAL A 153 -11.47 -21.11 16.45
C VAL A 153 -11.38 -19.66 16.92
N GLN A 154 -11.01 -19.42 18.18
CA GLN A 154 -10.87 -18.07 18.73
C GLN A 154 -9.68 -17.30 18.12
N ALA A 155 -8.53 -17.95 17.93
CA ALA A 155 -7.38 -17.36 17.23
C ALA A 155 -7.73 -17.03 15.76
N ASN A 156 -8.41 -17.93 15.05
CA ASN A 156 -8.87 -17.67 13.68
C ASN A 156 -9.86 -16.48 13.61
N LYS A 157 -10.66 -16.27 14.66
CA LYS A 157 -11.61 -15.14 14.73
C LYS A 157 -10.91 -13.79 14.96
N SER A 158 -9.89 -13.73 15.83
CA SER A 158 -9.10 -12.50 16.04
C SER A 158 -8.27 -12.15 14.81
N GLU A 159 -7.65 -13.13 14.16
CA GLU A 159 -6.90 -12.93 12.92
C GLU A 159 -7.80 -12.45 11.78
N ARG A 160 -9.02 -12.99 11.66
CA ARG A 160 -10.02 -12.51 10.69
C ARG A 160 -10.45 -11.06 10.94
N LYS A 161 -10.52 -10.63 12.22
CA LYS A 161 -10.84 -9.24 12.57
C LYS A 161 -9.71 -8.30 12.14
N ALA A 162 -8.45 -8.68 12.36
CA ALA A 162 -7.27 -7.94 11.90
C ALA A 162 -7.20 -7.86 10.36
N ALA A 163 -7.45 -8.97 9.66
CA ALA A 163 -7.54 -9.03 8.20
C ALA A 163 -8.61 -8.10 7.61
N LYS A 164 -9.77 -7.99 8.29
CA LYS A 164 -10.84 -7.07 7.89
C LYS A 164 -10.38 -5.61 7.98
N THR A 165 -9.67 -5.24 9.05
CA THR A 165 -9.13 -3.89 9.20
C THR A 165 -8.15 -3.56 8.07
N LEU A 166 -7.24 -4.49 7.73
CA LEU A 166 -6.27 -4.28 6.66
C LEU A 166 -6.93 -4.17 5.28
N SER A 167 -7.99 -4.95 5.02
CA SER A 167 -8.78 -4.82 3.79
C SER A 167 -9.45 -3.45 3.67
N ILE A 168 -9.97 -2.91 4.78
CA ILE A 168 -10.58 -1.55 4.80
C ILE A 168 -9.51 -0.49 4.50
N VAL A 169 -8.31 -0.62 5.08
CA VAL A 169 -7.20 0.31 4.83
C VAL A 169 -6.81 0.30 3.34
N VAL A 170 -6.77 -0.87 2.71
CA VAL A 170 -6.45 -0.99 1.27
C VAL A 170 -7.56 -0.38 0.40
N ILE A 171 -8.84 -0.62 0.72
CA ILE A 171 -9.96 -0.02 -0.02
C ILE A 171 -9.94 1.50 0.12
N ASN A 172 -9.68 2.02 1.32
CA ASN A 172 -9.54 3.46 1.54
C ASN A 172 -8.39 4.03 0.71
N TYR A 173 -7.24 3.34 0.68
CA TYR A 173 -6.11 3.73 -0.14
C TYR A 173 -6.47 3.76 -1.63
N LEU A 174 -7.19 2.75 -2.14
CA LEU A 174 -7.67 2.77 -3.53
C LEU A 174 -8.62 3.95 -3.78
N ILE A 175 -9.62 4.17 -2.93
CA ILE A 175 -10.60 5.27 -3.08
C ILE A 175 -9.93 6.64 -3.09
N CYS A 176 -8.95 6.86 -2.21
CA CYS A 176 -8.21 8.12 -2.17
C CYS A 176 -7.45 8.41 -3.48
N TRP A 177 -7.10 7.37 -4.23
CA TRP A 177 -6.35 7.49 -5.49
C TRP A 177 -7.21 7.32 -6.74
N ILE A 178 -8.48 6.91 -6.61
CA ILE A 178 -9.45 6.88 -7.72
C ILE A 178 -9.57 8.25 -8.39
N PRO A 179 -9.67 9.40 -7.69
CA PRO A 179 -9.72 10.71 -8.35
C PRO A 179 -8.50 10.97 -9.23
N PHE A 180 -7.31 10.58 -8.77
CA PHE A 180 -6.09 10.66 -9.58
C PHE A 180 -6.15 9.73 -10.79
N LEU A 181 -6.58 8.48 -10.61
CA LEU A 181 -6.75 7.52 -11.71
C LEU A 181 -7.82 7.99 -12.71
N PHE A 182 -8.93 8.56 -12.24
CA PHE A 182 -10.07 8.94 -13.06
C PHE A 182 -9.83 10.22 -13.83
N SER A 183 -9.25 11.25 -13.18
CA SER A 183 -8.72 12.41 -13.89
C SER A 183 -7.71 11.96 -14.95
N PHE A 184 -6.86 11.00 -14.62
CA PHE A 184 -5.88 10.44 -15.55
C PHE A 184 -6.52 9.72 -16.76
N PHE A 185 -7.57 8.92 -16.57
CA PHE A 185 -8.30 8.23 -17.66
C PHE A 185 -9.14 9.17 -18.53
N LEU A 186 -9.59 10.32 -18.00
CA LEU A 186 -10.40 11.29 -18.74
C LEU A 186 -9.57 12.23 -19.63
N TYR A 187 -8.26 12.34 -19.38
CA TYR A 187 -7.32 13.15 -20.19
C TYR A 187 -6.65 12.36 -21.33
N PHE A 188 -7.11 11.12 -21.59
CA PHE A 188 -6.73 10.28 -22.73
C PHE A 188 -7.96 10.04 -23.62
#